data_AF-A0A318UAL2-F1
#
_entry.id   AF-A0A318UAL2-F1
#
_cell.length_a   1.000
_cell.length_b   1.000
_cell.length_c   1.000
_cell.angle_alpha   90.00
_cell.angle_beta   90.00
_cell.angle_gamma   90.00
#
_symmetry.space_group_name_H-M   'P 1'
#
loop_
_entity.id
_entity.type
_entity.pdbx_description
1 polymer ?
#
loop_
_entity_poly.entity_id
_entity_poly.type
_entity_poly.pdbx_seq_one_letter_code
_entity_poly.pdbx_strand_id
1 'polypeptide(L)'
;MQSYILRAVRPKAGDIFALFPNDEYVYLLCKSLKDLQKTVRHITPSGYRVRTSSWFSKYLKMNNYDLILSSGFFEKHEKYRIIKIAEEPVDYKSFDFTNRNQKTYTLKAFVSESAINKIKLLFN
;
A
#
# COMPACT_ATOMS: atom_id res chain seq x y z
N MET A 1 -15.97 6.65 10.95
CA MET A 1 -14.61 7.01 10.45
C MET A 1 -14.32 6.14 9.24
N GLN A 2 -13.66 6.68 8.22
CA GLN A 2 -13.39 5.92 6.99
C GLN A 2 -12.05 5.20 7.05
N SER A 3 -12.06 3.88 6.85
CA SER A 3 -10.85 3.05 6.79
C SER A 3 -10.50 2.65 5.34
N TYR A 4 -9.24 2.27 5.16
CA TYR A 4 -8.66 1.90 3.87
C TYR A 4 -7.78 0.67 4.05
N ILE A 5 -7.72 -0.19 3.03
CA ILE A 5 -6.73 -1.26 2.94
C ILE A 5 -5.78 -0.91 1.80
N LEU A 6 -4.48 -0.96 2.09
CA LEU A 6 -3.39 -0.72 1.17
C LEU A 6 -2.71 -2.05 0.84
N ARG A 7 -2.82 -2.50 -0.41
CA ARG A 7 -2.01 -3.58 -0.97
C ARG A 7 -0.72 -2.97 -1.48
N ALA A 8 0.39 -3.32 -0.83
CA ALA A 8 1.73 -2.91 -1.20
C ALA A 8 2.47 -4.08 -1.84
N VAL A 9 3.10 -3.81 -2.98
CA VAL A 9 3.86 -4.82 -3.71
C VAL A 9 5.23 -5.01 -3.09
N ARG A 10 5.64 -6.26 -2.89
CA ARG A 10 7.02 -6.58 -2.54
C ARG A 10 7.82 -6.78 -3.82
N PRO A 11 8.78 -5.89 -4.15
CA PRO A 11 9.61 -6.08 -5.34
C PRO A 11 10.44 -7.35 -5.20
N LYS A 12 10.52 -8.13 -6.28
CA LYS A 12 11.40 -9.31 -6.35
C LYS A 12 12.86 -8.87 -6.21
N ALA A 13 13.64 -9.63 -5.44
CA ALA A 13 15.06 -9.37 -5.29
C ALA A 13 15.76 -9.49 -6.66
N GLY A 14 16.48 -8.44 -7.06
CA GLY A 14 17.18 -8.38 -8.35
C GLY A 14 16.39 -7.77 -9.51
N ASP A 15 15.07 -7.55 -9.38
CA ASP A 15 14.27 -6.91 -10.42
C ASP A 15 14.22 -5.39 -10.27
N ILE A 16 15.39 -4.75 -10.49
CA ILE A 16 15.56 -3.30 -10.31
C ILE A 16 14.73 -2.49 -11.33
N PHE A 17 14.52 -3.07 -12.52
CA PHE A 17 13.82 -2.42 -13.63
C PHE A 17 12.31 -2.74 -13.66
N ALA A 18 11.82 -3.56 -12.72
CA ALA A 18 10.44 -4.04 -12.71
C ALA A 18 10.09 -4.68 -14.06
N LEU A 19 10.87 -5.66 -14.51
CA LEU A 19 10.64 -6.39 -15.77
C LEU A 19 9.70 -7.58 -15.56
N PHE A 20 9.51 -8.02 -14.32
CA PHE A 20 8.69 -9.19 -14.00
C PHE A 20 7.41 -8.82 -13.24
N PRO A 21 6.33 -9.60 -13.41
CA PRO A 21 5.15 -9.45 -12.57
C PRO A 21 5.48 -9.78 -11.11
N ASN A 22 4.81 -9.06 -10.21
CA ASN A 22 4.97 -9.24 -8.78
C ASN A 22 3.96 -10.25 -8.25
N ASP A 23 4.42 -11.18 -7.41
CA ASP A 23 3.60 -12.30 -6.93
C ASP A 23 3.38 -12.20 -5.41
N GLU A 24 4.15 -11.34 -4.73
CA GLU A 24 4.10 -11.14 -3.28
C GLU A 24 3.54 -9.75 -2.93
N TYR A 25 2.54 -9.76 -2.04
CA TYR A 25 1.85 -8.56 -1.61
C TYR A 25 1.77 -8.51 -0.09
N VAL A 26 1.89 -7.30 0.47
CA VAL A 26 1.62 -7.00 1.87
C VAL A 26 0.34 -6.18 1.94
N TYR A 27 -0.56 -6.54 2.86
CA TYR A 27 -1.81 -5.83 3.07
C TYR A 27 -1.75 -5.05 4.37
N LEU A 28 -2.00 -3.75 4.29
CA LEU A 28 -1.90 -2.81 5.41
C LEU A 28 -3.25 -2.15 5.68
N LEU A 29 -3.64 -2.07 6.94
CA LEU A 29 -4.82 -1.34 7.37
C LEU A 29 -4.47 0.11 7.70
N CYS A 30 -5.23 1.05 7.14
CA CYS A 30 -5.13 2.47 7.42
C CYS A 30 -6.47 2.99 7.94
N LYS A 31 -6.53 3.43 9.21
CA LYS A 31 -7.79 3.82 9.88
C LYS A 31 -8.33 5.19 9.46
N SER A 32 -7.57 5.93 8.65
CA SER A 32 -7.96 7.24 8.16
C SER A 32 -7.13 7.61 6.94
N LEU A 33 -7.55 8.67 6.23
CA LEU A 33 -6.78 9.23 5.12
C LEU A 33 -5.39 9.71 5.57
N LYS A 34 -5.29 10.27 6.79
CA LYS A 34 -4.02 10.71 7.38
C LYS A 34 -3.09 9.52 7.67
N ASP A 35 -3.65 8.41 8.15
CA ASP A 35 -2.91 7.16 8.39
C ASP A 35 -2.41 6.53 7.07
N LEU A 36 -3.26 6.54 6.04
CA LEU A 36 -2.91 6.07 4.69
C LEU A 36 -1.75 6.87 4.09
N GLN A 37 -1.84 8.21 4.14
CA GLN A 37 -0.78 9.09 3.64
C GLN A 37 0.56 8.86 4.38
N LYS A 38 0.51 8.70 5.71
CA LYS A 38 1.70 8.38 6.50
C LYS A 38 2.27 7.02 6.13
N THR A 39 1.41 6.01 6.01
CA THR A 39 1.80 4.64 5.67
C THR A 39 2.53 4.60 4.32
N VAL A 40 1.91 5.14 3.27
CA VAL A 40 2.53 5.22 1.93
C VAL A 40 3.87 5.95 1.97
N ARG A 41 3.95 7.07 2.72
CA ARG A 41 5.20 7.83 2.86
C ARG A 41 6.33 7.02 3.52
N HIS A 42 6.03 6.13 4.47
CA HIS A 42 7.05 5.36 5.18
C HIS A 42 7.51 4.13 4.40
N ILE A 43 6.59 3.44 3.72
CA ILE A 43 6.91 2.21 2.98
C ILE A 43 7.59 2.49 1.62
N THR A 44 7.46 3.70 1.07
CA THR A 44 8.09 4.04 -0.22
C THR A 44 9.55 4.49 -0.04
N PRO A 45 10.49 4.15 -0.95
CA PRO A 45 11.91 4.46 -0.80
C PRO A 45 12.24 5.96 -0.63
N SER A 46 13.43 6.23 -0.06
CA SER A 46 13.98 7.59 0.04
C SER A 46 14.07 8.23 -1.35
N GLY A 47 13.56 9.47 -1.46
CA GLY A 47 13.43 10.21 -2.73
C GLY A 47 11.99 10.28 -3.25
N TYR A 48 11.15 9.31 -2.92
CA TYR A 48 9.72 9.38 -3.22
C TYR A 48 9.01 10.23 -2.15
N ARG A 49 8.70 11.49 -2.47
CA ARG A 49 7.99 12.39 -1.57
C ARG A 49 6.53 12.52 -2.00
N VAL A 50 5.61 11.92 -1.23
CA VAL A 50 4.21 12.36 -1.20
C VAL A 50 4.20 13.76 -0.57
N ARG A 51 4.38 14.80 -1.39
CA ARG A 51 4.60 16.18 -0.91
C ARG A 51 3.31 16.82 -0.40
N THR A 52 2.19 16.56 -1.06
CA THR A 52 0.88 17.17 -0.78
C THR A 52 -0.25 16.19 -1.08
N SER A 53 -1.45 16.46 -0.56
CA SER A 53 -2.68 15.76 -0.95
C SER A 53 -2.93 15.86 -2.46
N SER A 54 -2.70 17.02 -3.06
CA SER A 54 -2.81 17.25 -4.52
C SER A 54 -1.84 16.37 -5.31
N TRP A 55 -0.60 16.21 -4.84
CA TRP A 55 0.36 15.29 -5.44
C TRP A 55 -0.16 13.86 -5.34
N PHE A 56 -0.63 13.44 -4.17
CA PHE A 56 -1.19 12.10 -3.96
C PHE A 56 -2.34 11.85 -4.93
N SER A 57 -3.31 12.76 -5.05
CA SER A 57 -4.43 12.66 -5.98
C SER A 57 -4.02 12.62 -7.46
N LYS A 58 -2.93 13.29 -7.86
CA LYS A 58 -2.45 13.31 -9.25
C LYS A 58 -1.92 11.95 -9.73
N TYR A 59 -1.26 11.20 -8.84
CA TYR A 59 -0.66 9.90 -9.17
C TYR A 59 -1.55 8.70 -8.82
N LEU A 60 -2.61 8.96 -8.07
CA LEU A 60 -3.58 7.99 -7.63
C LEU A 60 -4.69 7.92 -8.68
N LYS A 61 -4.54 7.01 -9.63
CA LYS A 61 -5.54 6.78 -10.67
C LYS A 61 -6.63 5.87 -10.10
N MET A 62 -7.89 6.23 -10.30
CA MET A 62 -9.02 5.37 -9.96
C MET A 62 -9.23 4.39 -11.12
N ASN A 63 -9.15 3.09 -10.84
CA ASN A 63 -9.46 2.03 -11.79
C ASN A 63 -10.31 0.98 -11.08
N ASN A 64 -11.53 0.70 -11.57
CA ASN A 64 -12.49 -0.21 -10.93
C ASN A 64 -12.67 0.05 -9.42
N TYR A 65 -12.89 1.31 -9.03
CA TYR A 65 -13.02 1.77 -7.62
C TYR A 65 -11.75 1.69 -6.77
N ASP A 66 -10.64 1.26 -7.37
CA ASP A 66 -9.38 1.09 -6.66
C ASP A 66 -8.40 2.18 -7.02
N LEU A 67 -7.69 2.63 -6.01
CA LEU A 67 -6.76 3.73 -6.09
C LEU A 67 -5.37 3.17 -6.33
N ILE A 68 -4.93 3.19 -7.59
CA ILE A 68 -3.66 2.62 -8.03
C ILE A 68 -2.61 3.72 -8.11
N LEU A 69 -1.45 3.44 -7.53
CA LEU A 69 -0.26 4.25 -7.73
C LEU A 69 0.73 3.48 -8.61
N SER A 70 0.78 3.88 -9.88
CA SER A 70 1.68 3.34 -10.90
C SER A 70 2.96 4.18 -10.98
N SER A 71 4.13 3.56 -11.14
CA SER A 71 5.34 4.28 -11.53
C SER A 71 6.19 3.47 -12.50
N GLY A 72 6.70 4.10 -13.54
CA GLY A 72 7.61 3.51 -14.53
C GLY A 72 7.28 4.00 -15.94
N PHE A 73 8.22 3.82 -16.87
CA PHE A 73 8.00 4.06 -18.31
C PHE A 73 6.98 3.09 -18.91
N PHE A 74 6.79 1.93 -18.26
CA PHE A 74 5.80 0.92 -18.60
C PHE A 74 4.68 0.99 -17.56
N GLU A 75 3.48 1.37 -17.98
CA GLU A 75 2.25 1.50 -17.16
C GLU A 75 1.77 0.16 -16.53
N LYS A 76 2.59 -0.90 -16.55
CA LYS A 76 2.23 -2.27 -16.18
C LYS A 76 2.58 -2.66 -14.74
N HIS A 77 3.29 -1.82 -13.98
CA HIS A 77 3.73 -2.18 -12.62
C HIS A 77 2.97 -1.38 -11.55
N GLU A 78 1.99 -2.05 -10.94
CA GLU A 78 1.32 -1.60 -9.72
C GLU A 78 2.34 -1.58 -8.58
N LYS A 79 2.48 -0.44 -7.88
CA LYS A 79 3.22 -0.40 -6.61
C LYS A 79 2.30 -0.51 -5.41
N TYR A 80 1.16 0.15 -5.50
CA TYR A 80 0.15 0.18 -4.47
C TYR A 80 -1.24 0.15 -5.09
N ARG A 81 -2.15 -0.57 -4.45
CA ARG A 81 -3.59 -0.48 -4.68
C ARG A 81 -4.29 -0.26 -3.36
N ILE A 82 -5.18 0.72 -3.34
CA ILE A 82 -5.87 1.13 -2.12
C ILE A 82 -7.37 0.96 -2.35
N ILE A 83 -8.01 0.30 -1.39
CA ILE A 83 -9.47 0.14 -1.35
C ILE A 83 -10.03 0.85 -0.14
N LYS A 84 -11.22 1.43 -0.31
CA LYS A 84 -11.98 2.08 0.74
C LYS A 84 -12.93 1.05 1.34
N ILE A 85 -12.91 0.86 2.66
CA ILE A 85 -13.71 -0.16 3.36
C ILE A 85 -14.72 0.48 4.30
N ALA A 86 -15.93 -0.08 4.33
CA ALA A 86 -17.00 0.40 5.20
C ALA A 86 -16.82 -0.06 6.66
N GLU A 87 -16.38 -1.30 6.85
CA GLU A 87 -16.16 -1.92 8.16
C GLU A 87 -14.67 -2.15 8.42
N GLU A 88 -14.21 -1.89 9.65
CA GLU A 88 -12.84 -2.16 10.05
C GLU A 88 -12.65 -3.67 10.28
N PRO A 89 -11.70 -4.34 9.58
CA PRO A 89 -11.43 -5.75 9.81
C PRO A 89 -10.72 -5.93 11.16
N VAL A 90 -11.00 -7.03 11.86
CA VAL A 90 -10.48 -7.25 13.24
C VAL A 90 -9.13 -7.97 13.26
N ASP A 91 -8.78 -8.69 12.20
CA ASP A 91 -7.65 -9.63 12.19
C ASP A 91 -6.36 -9.02 11.60
N TYR A 92 -5.81 -8.01 12.27
CA TYR A 92 -4.52 -7.40 11.92
C TYR A 92 -3.59 -7.30 13.13
N LYS A 93 -2.28 -7.26 12.88
CA LYS A 93 -1.26 -7.01 13.91
C LYS A 93 -0.55 -5.69 13.65
N SER A 94 -0.28 -4.98 14.74
CA SER A 94 0.56 -3.78 14.72
C SER A 94 2.03 -4.18 14.86
N PHE A 95 2.91 -3.55 14.09
CA PHE A 95 4.37 -3.72 14.21
C PHE A 95 5.08 -2.42 13.88
N ASP A 96 6.24 -2.21 14.50
CA ASP A 96 7.04 -1.03 14.25
C ASP A 96 7.96 -1.24 13.05
N PHE A 97 7.81 -0.36 12.05
CA PHE A 97 8.60 -0.37 10.83
C PHE A 97 9.56 0.82 10.82
N THR A 98 10.86 0.52 10.75
CA THR A 98 11.90 1.52 10.59
C THR A 98 12.29 1.62 9.12
N ASN A 99 12.08 2.78 8.51
CA ASN A 99 12.45 2.99 7.12
C ASN A 99 13.96 3.26 6.93
N ARG A 100 14.41 3.37 5.67
CA ARG A 100 15.81 3.67 5.31
C ARG A 100 16.36 4.97 5.89
N ASN A 101 15.49 5.91 6.28
CA ASN A 101 15.87 7.18 6.91
C ASN A 101 15.83 7.10 8.45
N GLN A 102 15.84 5.88 9.01
CA GLN A 102 15.78 5.61 10.45
C GLN A 102 14.53 6.18 11.15
N LYS A 103 13.43 6.38 10.41
CA LYS A 103 12.15 6.80 10.99
C LYS A 103 11.29 5.59 11.26
N THR A 104 10.91 5.43 12.52
CA THR A 104 10.01 4.37 12.98
C THR A 104 8.56 4.79 12.86
N TYR A 105 7.72 3.91 12.33
CA TYR A 105 6.28 4.09 12.22
C TYR A 105 5.55 2.77 12.49
N THR A 106 4.53 2.80 13.33
CA THR A 106 3.71 1.63 13.61
C THR A 106 2.74 1.37 12.45
N LEU A 107 2.97 0.26 11.76
CA LEU A 107 2.12 -0.25 10.69
C LEU A 107 1.15 -1.28 11.23
N LYS A 108 -0.01 -1.42 10.57
CA LYS A 108 -1.01 -2.45 10.86
C LYS A 108 -1.09 -3.39 9.66
N ALA A 109 -0.62 -4.63 9.78
CA ALA A 109 -0.63 -5.61 8.70
C ALA A 109 -1.53 -6.79 8.99
N PHE A 110 -2.11 -7.33 7.93
CA PHE A 110 -2.77 -8.62 7.94
C PHE A 110 -1.71 -9.71 7.82
N VAL A 111 -1.70 -10.63 8.79
CA VAL A 111 -0.67 -11.67 8.90
C VAL A 111 -1.23 -13.08 8.94
N SER A 112 -2.51 -13.24 9.31
CA SER A 112 -3.16 -14.55 9.23
C SER A 112 -3.52 -14.86 7.78
N GLU A 113 -3.34 -16.11 7.38
CA GLU A 113 -3.68 -16.56 6.03
C GLU A 113 -5.17 -16.37 5.73
N SER A 114 -6.03 -16.63 6.74
CA SER A 114 -7.47 -16.42 6.65
C SER A 114 -7.84 -14.95 6.40
N ALA A 115 -7.23 -13.98 7.10
CA ALA A 115 -7.49 -12.56 6.86
C ALA A 115 -6.96 -12.11 5.51
N ILE A 116 -5.77 -12.56 5.12
CA ILE A 116 -5.19 -12.25 3.81
C ILE A 116 -6.10 -12.75 2.69
N ASN A 117 -6.62 -13.98 2.79
CA ASN A 117 -7.52 -14.53 1.78
C ASN A 117 -8.85 -13.76 1.70
N LYS A 118 -9.45 -13.36 2.83
CA LYS A 118 -10.63 -12.49 2.83
C LYS A 118 -10.35 -11.14 2.16
N ILE A 119 -9.19 -10.56 2.41
CA ILE A 119 -8.83 -9.27 1.84
C ILE A 119 -8.51 -9.37 0.35
N LYS A 120 -7.84 -10.43 -0.10
CA LYS A 120 -7.59 -10.67 -1.53
C LYS A 120 -8.87 -10.61 -2.36
N LEU A 121 -9.98 -11.14 -1.83
CA LEU A 121 -11.29 -11.08 -2.49
C LEU A 121 -11.80 -9.65 -2.73
N LEU A 122 -11.36 -8.67 -1.92
CA LEU A 122 -11.70 -7.26 -2.10
C LEU A 122 -10.91 -6.58 -3.23
N PHE A 123 -9.85 -7.22 -3.73
CA PHE A 123 -9.00 -6.72 -4.81
C PHE A 123 -9.19 -7.49 -6.14
N ASN A 124 -10.09 -8.48 -6.18
CA ASN A 124 -10.48 -9.21 -7.39
C ASN A 124 -11.68 -8.53 -8.04
#